data_AF-A0A9W7C5R2-F1
#
_entry.id   AF-A0A9W7C5R2-F1
#
_cell.length_a   1.000
_cell.length_b   1.000
_cell.length_c   1.000
_cell.angle_alpha   90.00
_cell.angle_beta   90.00
_cell.angle_gamma   90.00
#
_symmetry.space_group_name_H-M   'P 1'
#
loop_
_entity.id
_entity.type
_entity.pdbx_description
1 polymer ?
#
loop_
_entity_poly.entity_id
_entity_poly.type
_entity_poly.pdbx_seq_one_letter_code
_entity_poly.pdbx_strand_id
1 'polypeptide(L)'
;MVWYNGFQDQCPAYAPVLGYMGVALCIFLGNMGSAIGTYGSGPSILTCSIRAPKDMFKNLLPVIMSNILGVYSMVVGIIIIGGISSPVIRDGVPYSTYSLYSSLAHFAAGLCCGMTCLASGQAIGTMGSAYVRCILWHNDEAWGDDPFEGSVGKVDEKSSLIRNDEMKEKNGGQPYSEDPNGPSPQLAMRGGDKNSAGQVYVAMVISLIFAEAIALYGTITAVVVVQKGEYHCDVP
;
A
#
# COMPACT_ATOMS: atom_id res chain seq x y z
N MET A 1 -12.37 35.96 36.89
CA MET A 1 -11.06 35.91 36.20
C MET A 1 -10.53 34.47 36.10
N VAL A 2 -11.39 33.49 35.76
CA VAL A 2 -11.04 32.05 35.65
C VAL A 2 -11.40 31.47 34.26
N TRP A 3 -12.09 32.25 33.41
CA TRP A 3 -12.55 31.82 32.08
C TRP A 3 -11.47 31.82 30.99
N TYR A 4 -10.29 32.43 31.22
CA TYR A 4 -9.26 32.55 30.17
C TYR A 4 -8.43 31.27 29.96
N ASN A 5 -8.28 30.41 30.98
CA ASN A 5 -7.45 29.20 30.84
C ASN A 5 -8.12 28.15 29.92
N GLY A 6 -9.43 27.94 30.04
CA GLY A 6 -10.13 26.91 29.25
C GLY A 6 -10.22 27.18 27.75
N PHE A 7 -10.26 28.46 27.31
CA PHE A 7 -10.34 28.81 25.90
C PHE A 7 -8.98 28.70 25.18
N GLN A 8 -7.86 29.04 25.84
CA GLN A 8 -6.52 28.83 25.28
C GLN A 8 -6.16 27.34 25.17
N ASP A 9 -6.68 26.49 26.07
CA ASP A 9 -6.46 25.04 26.03
C ASP A 9 -7.17 24.36 24.83
N GLN A 10 -8.30 24.91 24.37
CA GLN A 10 -9.08 24.32 23.27
C GLN A 10 -8.56 24.70 21.87
N CYS A 11 -7.91 25.86 21.73
CA CYS A 11 -7.50 26.43 20.45
C CYS A 11 -6.03 26.95 20.50
N PRO A 12 -5.03 26.07 20.64
CA PRO A 12 -3.63 26.47 20.71
C PRO A 12 -3.04 26.78 19.32
N ALA A 13 -2.00 27.64 19.29
CA ALA A 13 -1.35 28.06 18.05
C ALA A 13 -0.70 26.93 17.22
N TYR A 14 -0.42 25.77 17.82
CA TYR A 14 0.14 24.59 17.14
C TYR A 14 -0.92 23.69 16.50
N ALA A 15 -2.22 23.91 16.73
CA ALA A 15 -3.30 23.12 16.13
C ALA A 15 -3.22 22.99 14.59
N PRO A 16 -3.03 24.06 13.80
CA PRO A 16 -2.95 23.93 12.33
C PRO A 16 -1.75 23.10 11.86
N VAL A 17 -0.61 23.18 12.57
CA VAL A 17 0.60 22.41 12.22
C VAL A 17 0.30 20.91 12.24
N LEU A 18 -0.48 20.45 13.22
CA LEU A 18 -0.85 19.04 13.34
C LEU A 18 -1.76 18.57 12.20
N GLY A 19 -2.69 19.41 11.74
CA GLY A 19 -3.53 19.14 10.57
C GLY A 19 -2.70 18.98 9.29
N TYR A 20 -1.78 19.90 9.03
CA TYR A 20 -0.90 19.83 7.86
C TYR A 20 0.07 18.63 7.91
N MET A 21 0.55 18.26 9.10
CA MET A 21 1.33 17.03 9.29
C MET A 21 0.52 15.78 8.90
N GLY A 22 -0.78 15.76 9.22
CA GLY A 22 -1.69 14.69 8.79
C GLY A 22 -1.78 14.57 7.27
N VAL A 23 -1.92 15.69 6.56
CA VAL A 23 -1.95 15.74 5.10
C VAL A 23 -0.63 15.25 4.50
N ALA A 24 0.49 15.74 5.02
CA ALA A 24 1.82 15.37 4.55
C ALA A 24 2.06 13.85 4.70
N LEU A 25 1.74 13.29 5.87
CA LEU A 25 1.89 11.86 6.13
C LEU A 25 0.94 11.01 5.29
N CYS A 26 -0.30 11.46 5.08
CA CYS A 26 -1.28 10.77 4.23
C CYS A 26 -0.73 10.54 2.82
N ILE A 27 -0.31 11.63 2.16
CA ILE A 27 0.19 11.60 0.79
C ILE A 27 1.51 10.82 0.71
N PHE A 28 2.44 11.06 1.64
CA PHE A 28 3.74 10.39 1.64
C PHE A 28 3.60 8.87 1.78
N LEU A 29 2.81 8.41 2.75
CA LEU A 29 2.63 6.97 3.01
C LEU A 29 1.83 6.29 1.89
N GLY A 30 0.83 6.96 1.32
CA GLY A 30 0.09 6.42 0.18
C GLY A 30 0.94 6.30 -1.09
N ASN A 31 1.77 7.31 -1.38
CA ASN A 31 2.73 7.25 -2.49
C ASN A 31 3.79 6.18 -2.27
N MET A 32 4.27 6.00 -1.03
CA MET A 32 5.17 4.92 -0.66
C MET A 32 4.51 3.55 -0.88
N GLY A 33 3.23 3.39 -0.53
CA GLY A 33 2.46 2.17 -0.78
C GLY A 33 2.40 1.81 -2.26
N SER A 34 2.06 2.80 -3.10
CA SER A 34 2.03 2.64 -4.56
C SER A 34 3.41 2.32 -5.16
N ALA A 35 4.47 2.96 -4.67
CA ALA A 35 5.84 2.70 -5.11
C ALA A 35 6.27 1.26 -4.80
N ILE A 36 5.98 0.74 -3.59
CA ILE A 36 6.43 -0.60 -3.22
C ILE A 36 5.61 -1.69 -3.93
N GLY A 37 4.31 -1.49 -4.16
CA GLY A 37 3.52 -2.43 -4.97
C GLY A 37 4.01 -2.53 -6.43
N THR A 38 4.40 -1.40 -7.02
CA THR A 38 4.99 -1.36 -8.36
C THR A 38 6.39 -1.97 -8.39
N TYR A 39 7.24 -1.69 -7.40
CA TYR A 39 8.56 -2.31 -7.28
C TYR A 39 8.49 -3.85 -7.08
N GLY A 40 7.50 -4.35 -6.33
CA GLY A 40 7.33 -5.79 -6.11
C GLY A 40 6.93 -6.58 -7.36
N SER A 41 6.01 -6.02 -8.15
CA SER A 41 5.46 -6.70 -9.34
C SER A 41 6.23 -6.39 -10.64
N GLY A 42 6.80 -5.19 -10.77
CA GLY A 42 7.43 -4.68 -12.00
C GLY A 42 8.51 -5.60 -12.59
N PRO A 43 9.54 -6.00 -11.83
CA PRO A 43 10.62 -6.87 -12.34
C PRO A 43 10.11 -8.20 -12.87
N SER A 44 9.11 -8.80 -12.20
CA SER A 44 8.52 -10.07 -12.62
C SER A 44 7.78 -9.91 -13.96
N ILE A 45 7.05 -8.81 -14.14
CA ILE A 45 6.33 -8.50 -15.39
C ILE A 45 7.33 -8.31 -16.53
N LEU A 46 8.45 -7.61 -16.33
CA LEU A 46 9.47 -7.41 -17.37
C LEU A 46 10.04 -8.73 -17.89
N THR A 47 10.33 -9.69 -16.99
CA THR A 47 10.76 -11.03 -17.39
C THR A 47 9.68 -11.73 -18.22
N CYS A 48 8.41 -11.59 -17.85
CA CYS A 48 7.30 -12.13 -18.64
C CYS A 48 7.12 -11.43 -19.99
N SER A 49 7.36 -10.13 -20.09
CA SER A 49 7.24 -9.38 -21.34
C SER A 49 8.24 -9.82 -22.41
N ILE A 50 9.41 -10.31 -22.01
CA ILE A 50 10.43 -10.83 -22.93
C ILE A 50 10.06 -12.26 -23.37
N ARG A 51 9.62 -13.11 -22.44
CA ARG A 51 9.30 -14.53 -22.72
C ARG A 51 7.96 -14.70 -23.45
N ALA A 52 6.93 -13.94 -23.07
CA ALA A 52 5.56 -14.06 -23.57
C ALA A 52 4.90 -12.68 -23.76
N PRO A 53 5.24 -11.93 -24.84
CA PRO A 53 4.75 -10.56 -25.05
C PRO A 53 3.23 -10.48 -25.33
N LYS A 54 2.60 -11.60 -25.76
CA LYS A 54 1.17 -11.64 -26.08
C LYS A 54 0.26 -11.49 -24.85
N ASP A 55 0.75 -11.88 -23.66
CA ASP A 55 -0.01 -11.82 -22.41
C ASP A 55 0.36 -10.62 -21.52
N MET A 56 1.24 -9.74 -21.99
CA MET A 56 1.73 -8.56 -21.26
C MET A 56 0.60 -7.69 -20.70
N PHE A 57 -0.44 -7.43 -21.49
CA PHE A 57 -1.54 -6.55 -21.08
C PHE A 57 -2.39 -7.13 -19.94
N LYS A 58 -2.50 -8.45 -19.84
CA LYS A 58 -3.22 -9.11 -18.73
C LYS A 58 -2.41 -9.00 -17.44
N ASN A 59 -1.09 -9.13 -17.54
CA ASN A 59 -0.18 -9.12 -16.41
C ASN A 59 0.10 -7.71 -15.86
N LEU A 60 -0.42 -6.65 -16.51
CA LEU A 60 -0.24 -5.26 -16.08
C LEU A 60 -1.20 -4.85 -14.94
N LEU A 61 -2.26 -5.62 -14.68
CA LEU A 61 -3.27 -5.29 -13.66
C LEU A 61 -2.69 -5.00 -12.26
N PRO A 62 -1.75 -5.77 -11.69
CA PRO A 62 -1.20 -5.49 -10.36
C PRO A 62 -0.53 -4.11 -10.25
N VAL A 63 0.12 -3.65 -11.32
CA VAL A 63 0.79 -2.33 -11.35
C VAL A 63 -0.24 -1.21 -11.41
N ILE A 64 -1.28 -1.37 -12.22
CA ILE A 64 -2.36 -0.38 -12.32
C ILE A 64 -3.08 -0.26 -10.97
N MET A 65 -3.37 -1.38 -10.30
CA MET A 65 -4.01 -1.35 -8.99
C MET A 65 -3.11 -0.73 -7.93
N SER A 66 -1.79 -0.96 -7.96
CA SER A 66 -0.84 -0.27 -7.08
C SER A 66 -0.87 1.25 -7.24
N ASN A 67 -1.06 1.76 -8.46
CA ASN A 67 -1.07 3.20 -8.71
C ASN A 67 -2.30 3.91 -8.13
N ILE A 68 -3.43 3.21 -8.03
CA ILE A 68 -4.67 3.81 -7.53
C ILE A 68 -4.62 4.10 -6.01
N LEU A 69 -3.77 3.38 -5.26
CA LEU A 69 -3.53 3.63 -3.83
C LEU A 69 -2.96 5.02 -3.57
N GLY A 70 -2.10 5.53 -4.46
CA GLY A 70 -1.58 6.90 -4.39
C GLY A 70 -2.70 7.92 -4.53
N VAL A 71 -3.64 7.67 -5.46
CA VAL A 71 -4.80 8.54 -5.69
C VAL A 71 -5.72 8.57 -4.48
N TYR A 72 -5.97 7.44 -3.81
CA TYR A 72 -6.78 7.41 -2.59
C TYR A 72 -6.24 8.33 -1.49
N SER A 73 -4.93 8.28 -1.26
CA SER A 73 -4.28 9.14 -0.26
C SER A 73 -4.23 10.62 -0.66
N MET A 74 -4.11 10.91 -1.96
CA MET A 74 -4.16 12.26 -2.49
C MET A 74 -5.55 12.87 -2.34
N VAL A 75 -6.61 12.10 -2.61
CA VAL A 75 -8.00 12.54 -2.47
C VAL A 75 -8.32 12.87 -1.01
N VAL A 76 -7.89 12.04 -0.05
CA VAL A 76 -8.07 12.35 1.38
C VAL A 76 -7.27 13.61 1.78
N GLY A 77 -6.03 13.73 1.30
CA GLY A 77 -5.20 14.91 1.55
C GLY A 77 -5.84 16.22 1.07
N ILE A 78 -6.39 16.25 -0.15
CA ILE A 78 -7.04 17.47 -0.68
C ILE A 78 -8.35 17.79 0.05
N ILE A 79 -9.10 16.78 0.51
CA ILE A 79 -10.31 16.98 1.33
C ILE A 79 -9.95 17.63 2.67
N ILE A 80 -8.89 17.16 3.34
CA ILE A 80 -8.43 17.74 4.60
C ILE A 80 -7.99 19.19 4.40
N ILE A 81 -7.25 19.51 3.33
CA ILE A 81 -6.85 20.89 3.02
C ILE A 81 -8.09 21.79 2.85
N GLY A 82 -9.14 21.29 2.19
CA GLY A 82 -10.39 22.04 2.00
C GLY A 82 -11.16 22.34 3.28
N GLY A 83 -10.93 21.59 4.37
CA GLY A 83 -11.55 21.80 5.68
C GLY A 83 -10.77 22.73 6.63
N ILE A 84 -9.53 23.10 6.28
CA ILE A 84 -8.72 23.99 7.13
C ILE A 84 -9.12 25.44 6.86
N SER A 85 -9.76 26.08 7.83
CA SER A 85 -10.09 27.51 7.78
C SER A 85 -8.86 28.38 8.07
N SER A 86 -8.63 29.40 7.25
CA SER A 86 -7.57 30.39 7.46
C SER A 86 -7.82 31.22 8.73
N PRO A 87 -6.76 31.59 9.49
CA PRO A 87 -6.90 32.42 10.69
C PRO A 87 -7.45 33.80 10.30
N VAL A 88 -8.44 34.30 11.05
CA VAL A 88 -9.04 35.61 10.82
C VAL A 88 -8.42 36.63 11.77
N ILE A 89 -8.05 37.79 11.25
CA ILE A 89 -7.59 38.93 12.05
C ILE A 89 -8.83 39.72 12.47
N ARG A 90 -9.12 39.75 13.77
CA ARG A 90 -10.13 40.66 14.37
C ARG A 90 -9.42 41.51 15.41
N ASP A 91 -9.67 42.82 15.40
CA ASP A 91 -9.08 43.80 16.33
C ASP A 91 -7.53 43.80 16.43
N GLY A 92 -6.83 43.51 15.32
CA GLY A 92 -5.36 43.56 15.26
C GLY A 92 -4.65 42.38 15.93
N VAL A 93 -5.39 41.39 16.43
CA VAL A 93 -4.87 40.15 17.03
C VAL A 93 -5.26 38.94 16.14
N PRO A 94 -4.31 38.05 15.79
CA PRO A 94 -4.61 36.87 14.99
C PRO A 94 -5.27 35.79 15.85
N TYR A 95 -6.50 35.40 15.51
CA TYR A 95 -7.23 34.33 16.19
C TYR A 95 -7.28 33.06 15.34
N SER A 96 -6.96 31.93 15.95
CA SER A 96 -7.13 30.60 15.34
C SER A 96 -8.56 30.10 15.56
N THR A 97 -9.36 30.02 14.49
CA THR A 97 -10.70 29.44 14.50
C THR A 97 -10.70 27.90 14.46
N TYR A 98 -9.49 27.31 14.43
CA TYR A 98 -9.25 25.88 14.27
C TYR A 98 -8.94 25.22 15.62
N SER A 99 -9.81 24.32 16.08
CA SER A 99 -9.67 23.67 17.39
C SER A 99 -8.68 22.51 17.39
N LEU A 100 -8.18 22.17 18.58
CA LEU A 100 -7.31 21.01 18.78
C LEU A 100 -8.00 19.70 18.38
N TYR A 101 -9.31 19.55 18.65
CA TYR A 101 -10.08 18.37 18.28
C TYR A 101 -10.09 18.13 16.75
N SER A 102 -10.35 19.18 15.96
CA SER A 102 -10.37 19.08 14.50
C SER A 102 -8.99 18.72 13.95
N SER A 103 -7.93 19.35 14.48
CA SER A 103 -6.54 19.04 14.09
C SER A 103 -6.11 17.60 14.35
N LEU A 104 -6.46 17.06 15.52
CA LEU A 104 -6.20 15.65 15.88
C LEU A 104 -7.02 14.70 15.01
N ALA A 105 -8.27 15.04 14.70
CA ALA A 105 -9.11 14.25 13.81
C ALA A 105 -8.53 14.18 12.39
N HIS A 106 -8.06 15.30 11.84
CA HIS A 106 -7.40 15.34 10.51
C HIS A 106 -6.05 14.61 10.51
N PHE A 107 -5.29 14.71 11.59
CA PHE A 107 -4.05 13.95 11.75
C PHE A 107 -4.30 12.43 11.79
N ALA A 108 -5.28 11.99 12.59
CA ALA A 108 -5.65 10.58 12.69
C ALA A 108 -6.23 10.04 11.37
N ALA A 109 -7.07 10.83 10.68
CA ALA A 109 -7.62 10.48 9.37
C ALA A 109 -6.50 10.29 8.32
N GLY A 110 -5.54 11.21 8.26
CA GLY A 110 -4.39 11.11 7.36
C GLY A 110 -3.50 9.91 7.64
N LEU A 111 -3.21 9.64 8.92
CA LEU A 111 -2.38 8.48 9.32
C LEU A 111 -3.09 7.15 9.02
N CYS A 112 -4.39 7.05 9.33
CA CYS A 112 -5.18 5.87 9.06
C CYS A 112 -5.18 5.51 7.57
N CYS A 113 -5.57 6.45 6.70
CA CYS A 113 -5.58 6.23 5.25
C CYS A 113 -4.18 5.93 4.71
N GLY A 114 -3.16 6.66 5.17
CA GLY A 114 -1.77 6.46 4.72
C GLY A 114 -1.22 5.07 5.05
N MET A 115 -1.43 4.60 6.28
CA MET A 115 -0.96 3.28 6.73
C MET A 115 -1.73 2.13 6.07
N THR A 116 -3.04 2.26 5.83
CA THR A 116 -3.82 1.24 5.11
C THR A 116 -3.40 1.12 3.65
N CYS A 117 -3.11 2.24 2.98
CA CYS A 117 -2.56 2.24 1.63
C CYS A 117 -1.16 1.60 1.60
N LEU A 118 -0.28 1.91 2.55
CA LEU A 118 1.03 1.27 2.63
C LEU A 118 0.92 -0.27 2.75
N ALA A 119 0.06 -0.76 3.65
CA ALA A 119 -0.14 -2.18 3.89
C ALA A 119 -0.74 -2.90 2.67
N SER A 120 -1.75 -2.30 2.03
CA SER A 120 -2.35 -2.83 0.80
C SER A 120 -1.34 -2.88 -0.35
N GLY A 121 -0.49 -1.86 -0.50
CA GLY A 121 0.57 -1.82 -1.51
C GLY A 121 1.58 -2.97 -1.38
N GLN A 122 1.99 -3.32 -0.16
CA GLN A 122 2.84 -4.51 0.07
C GLN A 122 2.16 -5.81 -0.36
N ALA A 123 0.87 -5.96 -0.03
CA ALA A 123 0.11 -7.15 -0.39
C ALA A 123 -0.02 -7.29 -1.92
N ILE A 124 -0.36 -6.21 -2.62
CA ILE A 124 -0.48 -6.20 -4.09
C ILE A 124 0.87 -6.55 -4.75
N GLY A 125 1.99 -5.97 -4.26
CA GLY A 125 3.32 -6.25 -4.81
C GLY A 125 3.73 -7.72 -4.68
N THR A 126 3.51 -8.33 -3.51
CA THR A 126 3.84 -9.74 -3.27
C THR A 126 2.96 -10.68 -4.11
N MET A 127 1.64 -10.44 -4.16
CA MET A 127 0.71 -11.22 -4.96
C MET A 127 1.00 -11.11 -6.47
N GLY A 128 1.32 -9.90 -6.95
CA GLY A 128 1.70 -9.67 -8.35
C GLY A 128 2.97 -10.44 -8.75
N SER A 129 3.98 -10.47 -7.89
CA SER A 129 5.22 -11.22 -8.16
C SER A 129 5.01 -12.74 -8.21
N ALA A 130 4.18 -13.28 -7.31
CA ALA A 130 3.86 -14.71 -7.28
C ALA A 130 3.03 -15.12 -8.50
N TYR A 131 2.03 -14.31 -8.86
CA TYR A 131 1.19 -14.53 -10.02
C TYR A 131 2.02 -14.65 -11.32
N VAL A 132 2.92 -13.69 -11.56
CA VAL A 132 3.71 -13.67 -12.80
C VAL A 132 4.68 -14.85 -12.86
N ARG A 133 5.19 -15.33 -11.71
CA ARG A 133 5.99 -16.56 -11.68
C ARG A 133 5.14 -17.78 -12.02
N CYS A 134 3.96 -17.93 -11.43
CA CYS A 134 3.06 -19.06 -11.72
C CYS A 134 2.66 -19.14 -13.20
N ILE A 135 2.35 -18.01 -13.85
CA ILE A 135 2.01 -18.00 -15.28
C ILE A 135 3.21 -18.31 -16.17
N LEU A 136 4.43 -17.94 -15.77
CA LEU A 136 5.66 -18.31 -16.48
C LEU A 136 5.89 -19.83 -16.46
N TRP A 137 5.80 -20.48 -15.29
CA TRP A 137 5.90 -21.94 -15.20
C TRP A 137 4.85 -22.66 -16.04
N HIS A 138 3.63 -22.11 -16.11
CA HIS A 138 2.57 -22.69 -16.94
C HIS A 138 2.82 -22.50 -18.44
N ASN A 139 3.43 -21.38 -18.85
CA ASN A 139 3.81 -21.15 -20.25
C ASN A 139 5.03 -22.01 -20.66
N ASP A 140 5.93 -22.33 -19.73
CA ASP A 140 7.08 -23.20 -19.98
C ASP A 140 6.66 -24.65 -20.29
N GLU A 141 5.53 -25.13 -19.77
CA GLU A 141 4.95 -26.43 -20.17
C GLU A 141 4.49 -26.48 -21.65
N ALA A 142 4.40 -25.32 -22.33
CA ALA A 142 4.09 -25.23 -23.76
C ALA A 142 5.32 -25.03 -24.66
N TRP A 143 6.50 -24.77 -24.10
CA TRP A 143 7.75 -24.48 -24.81
C TRP A 143 8.91 -25.21 -24.14
N GLY A 144 8.95 -26.52 -24.33
CA GLY A 144 10.01 -27.38 -23.80
C GLY A 144 11.25 -27.47 -24.68
N ASP A 145 11.78 -26.36 -25.21
CA ASP A 145 13.11 -26.29 -25.87
C ASP A 145 13.56 -24.82 -26.09
N ASP A 146 14.15 -24.15 -25.09
CA ASP A 146 14.94 -22.92 -25.34
C ASP A 146 16.32 -22.89 -24.62
N PRO A 147 17.42 -22.66 -25.36
CA PRO A 147 18.81 -22.75 -24.87
C PRO A 147 19.30 -21.53 -24.05
N PHE A 148 18.40 -20.76 -23.42
CA PHE A 148 18.74 -19.52 -22.70
C PHE A 148 18.42 -19.55 -21.20
N GLU A 149 18.32 -20.75 -20.62
CA GLU A 149 18.16 -21.01 -19.17
C GLU A 149 19.44 -20.74 -18.34
N GLY A 150 20.37 -19.94 -18.88
CA GLY A 150 21.66 -19.61 -18.26
C GLY A 150 21.92 -18.13 -18.01
N SER A 151 20.98 -17.23 -18.33
CA SER A 151 21.23 -15.78 -18.25
C SER A 151 20.24 -14.96 -17.42
N VAL A 152 19.21 -15.58 -16.84
CA VAL A 152 18.45 -14.95 -15.75
C VAL A 152 19.27 -15.13 -14.48
N GLY A 153 20.25 -14.25 -14.33
CA GLY A 153 21.20 -14.21 -13.23
C GLY A 153 20.50 -14.31 -11.90
N LYS A 154 21.05 -15.21 -11.07
CA LYS A 154 20.92 -15.24 -9.61
C LYS A 154 20.59 -13.85 -9.07
N VAL A 155 19.38 -13.67 -8.57
CA VAL A 155 19.16 -12.69 -7.50
C VAL A 155 20.10 -13.15 -6.39
N ASP A 156 21.09 -12.32 -6.10
CA ASP A 156 22.24 -12.66 -5.28
C ASP A 156 21.86 -13.52 -4.07
N GLU A 157 22.36 -14.75 -4.08
CA GLU A 157 22.29 -15.72 -2.99
C GLU A 157 22.80 -15.13 -1.66
N LYS A 158 23.60 -14.06 -1.71
CA LYS A 158 24.03 -13.29 -0.54
C LYS A 158 22.92 -12.44 0.08
N SER A 159 21.95 -11.96 -0.69
CA SER A 159 20.84 -11.12 -0.20
C SER A 159 19.76 -11.94 0.51
N SER A 160 19.58 -13.21 0.11
CA SER A 160 18.76 -14.18 0.84
C SER A 160 19.44 -14.67 2.12
N LEU A 161 20.78 -14.79 2.16
CA LEU A 161 21.50 -15.12 3.40
C LEU A 161 21.37 -14.03 4.47
N ILE A 162 21.48 -12.75 4.10
CA ILE A 162 21.26 -11.63 5.05
C ILE A 162 19.80 -11.61 5.56
N ARG A 163 18.82 -11.90 4.70
CA ARG A 163 17.40 -11.97 5.09
C ARG A 163 17.07 -13.21 5.94
N ASN A 164 17.77 -14.32 5.72
CA ASN A 164 17.61 -15.55 6.49
C ASN A 164 18.21 -15.43 7.90
N ASP A 165 19.28 -14.65 8.07
CA ASP A 165 19.85 -14.39 9.39
C ASP A 165 18.97 -13.43 10.22
N GLU A 166 18.37 -12.40 9.59
CA GLU A 166 17.41 -11.51 10.29
C GLU A 166 16.08 -12.21 10.63
N MET A 167 15.61 -13.14 9.78
CA MET A 167 14.39 -13.93 10.05
C MET A 167 14.60 -14.99 11.14
N LYS A 168 15.82 -15.49 11.36
CA LYS A 168 16.12 -16.48 12.40
C LYS A 168 16.13 -15.91 13.81
N GLU A 169 16.38 -14.61 13.99
CA GLU A 169 16.40 -14.01 15.32
C GLU A 169 14.99 -13.70 15.86
N LYS A 170 14.00 -13.47 14.98
CA LYS A 170 12.68 -12.95 15.39
C LYS A 170 11.54 -13.95 15.49
N ASN A 171 11.64 -15.16 14.94
CA ASN A 171 10.54 -16.12 15.02
C ASN A 171 11.03 -17.55 15.17
N GLY A 172 10.92 -18.09 16.39
CA GLY A 172 10.89 -19.53 16.66
C GLY A 172 9.61 -20.19 16.13
N GLY A 173 9.35 -20.04 14.82
CA GLY A 173 8.33 -20.76 14.07
C GLY A 173 9.03 -21.58 12.99
N GLN A 174 8.72 -22.87 12.95
CA GLN A 174 9.48 -23.89 12.22
C GLN A 174 9.75 -23.51 10.76
N PRO A 175 10.98 -23.74 10.26
CA PRO A 175 11.27 -23.63 8.83
C PRO A 175 10.42 -24.65 8.07
N TYR A 176 9.94 -24.26 6.88
CA TYR A 176 9.44 -25.22 5.90
C TYR A 176 10.57 -26.24 5.67
N SER A 177 10.40 -27.45 6.23
CA SER A 177 11.39 -28.51 6.18
C SER A 177 11.51 -29.01 4.74
N GLU A 178 12.66 -28.76 4.12
CA GLU A 178 13.06 -29.50 2.94
C GLU A 178 13.26 -30.96 3.35
N ASP A 179 12.28 -31.82 3.07
CA ASP A 179 12.48 -33.27 3.08
C ASP A 179 13.53 -33.60 2.01
N PRO A 180 14.71 -34.14 2.36
CA PRO A 180 15.77 -34.42 1.41
C PRO A 180 15.48 -35.61 0.47
N ASN A 181 14.31 -36.26 0.61
CA ASN A 181 13.84 -37.36 -0.24
C ASN A 181 12.37 -37.20 -0.69
N GLY A 182 11.77 -36.01 -0.51
CA GLY A 182 10.47 -35.69 -1.07
C GLY A 182 10.62 -35.08 -2.47
N PRO A 183 9.65 -35.24 -3.39
CA PRO A 183 9.67 -34.44 -4.60
C PRO A 183 9.61 -32.96 -4.18
N SER A 184 10.47 -32.13 -4.77
CA SER A 184 10.56 -30.70 -4.45
C SER A 184 9.18 -30.03 -4.51
N PRO A 185 8.91 -28.96 -3.73
CA PRO A 185 7.59 -28.28 -3.69
C PRO A 185 7.11 -27.79 -5.07
N GLN A 186 8.02 -27.71 -6.04
CA GLN A 186 7.78 -27.39 -7.44
C GLN A 186 7.04 -28.52 -8.19
N LEU A 187 7.16 -29.78 -7.75
CA LEU A 187 6.58 -30.94 -8.44
C LEU A 187 5.08 -31.14 -8.12
N ALA A 188 4.57 -30.61 -7.00
CA ALA A 188 3.17 -30.77 -6.60
C ALA A 188 2.21 -29.82 -7.36
N MET A 189 2.74 -28.80 -8.06
CA MET A 189 1.97 -28.00 -9.04
C MET A 189 2.10 -28.53 -10.48
N ARG A 190 2.79 -29.66 -10.69
CA ARG A 190 3.04 -30.27 -12.00
C ARG A 190 1.88 -31.17 -12.45
N GLY A 191 0.69 -30.59 -12.57
CA GLY A 191 -0.53 -31.32 -12.92
C GLY A 191 -1.71 -30.40 -13.23
N GLY A 192 -1.52 -29.41 -14.10
CA GLY A 192 -2.56 -28.49 -14.52
C GLY A 192 -2.99 -28.73 -15.98
N ASP A 193 -4.29 -28.87 -16.21
CA ASP A 193 -4.91 -28.96 -17.52
C ASP A 193 -4.61 -27.70 -18.37
N LYS A 194 -4.60 -27.77 -19.70
CA LYS A 194 -4.25 -26.61 -20.58
C LYS A 194 -5.22 -25.41 -20.47
N ASN A 195 -6.33 -25.58 -19.76
CA ASN A 195 -7.30 -24.54 -19.41
C ASN A 195 -6.97 -23.77 -18.12
N SER A 196 -5.91 -24.13 -17.39
CA SER A 196 -5.58 -23.55 -16.09
C SER A 196 -5.00 -22.13 -16.14
N ALA A 197 -4.47 -21.68 -17.29
CA ALA A 197 -3.96 -20.32 -17.46
C ALA A 197 -4.99 -19.23 -17.10
N GLY A 198 -6.25 -19.43 -17.52
CA GLY A 198 -7.34 -18.51 -17.20
C GLY A 198 -7.73 -18.55 -15.72
N GLN A 199 -7.62 -19.70 -15.07
CA GLN A 199 -7.96 -19.87 -13.65
C GLN A 199 -6.99 -19.12 -12.73
N VAL A 200 -5.68 -19.15 -13.05
CA VAL A 200 -4.66 -18.42 -12.29
C VAL A 200 -4.84 -16.90 -12.43
N TYR A 201 -5.25 -16.41 -13.60
CA TYR A 201 -5.58 -15.00 -13.81
C TYR A 201 -6.79 -14.56 -12.97
N VAL A 202 -7.87 -15.33 -12.98
CA VAL A 202 -9.07 -15.01 -12.18
C VAL A 202 -8.75 -15.02 -10.68
N ALA A 203 -7.97 -16.01 -10.21
CA ALA A 203 -7.53 -16.08 -8.82
C ALA A 203 -6.69 -14.85 -8.40
N MET A 204 -5.81 -14.38 -9.28
CA MET A 204 -5.04 -13.14 -9.06
C MET A 204 -5.95 -11.91 -9.00
N VAL A 205 -6.90 -11.76 -9.91
CA VAL A 205 -7.80 -10.60 -9.90
C VAL A 205 -8.62 -10.55 -8.62
N ILE A 206 -9.15 -11.69 -8.17
CA ILE A 206 -9.95 -11.77 -6.94
C ILE A 206 -9.10 -11.38 -5.71
N SER A 207 -7.86 -11.88 -5.61
CA SER A 207 -7.00 -11.56 -4.47
C SER A 207 -6.59 -10.08 -4.45
N LEU A 208 -6.36 -9.47 -5.61
CA LEU A 208 -6.08 -8.03 -5.73
C LEU A 208 -7.27 -7.17 -5.29
N ILE A 209 -8.50 -7.54 -5.67
CA ILE A 209 -9.71 -6.81 -5.26
C ILE A 209 -9.86 -6.81 -3.73
N PHE A 210 -9.63 -7.95 -3.07
CA PHE A 210 -9.67 -8.02 -1.61
C PHE A 210 -8.56 -7.20 -0.96
N ALA A 211 -7.35 -7.17 -1.54
CA ALA A 211 -6.26 -6.34 -1.03
C ALA A 211 -6.56 -4.85 -1.16
N GLU A 212 -7.18 -4.42 -2.26
CA GLU A 212 -7.57 -3.04 -2.53
C GLU A 212 -8.73 -2.59 -1.61
N ALA A 213 -9.66 -3.50 -1.30
CA ALA A 213 -10.76 -3.22 -0.37
C ALA A 213 -10.25 -2.74 1.01
N ILE A 214 -9.11 -3.25 1.48
CA ILE A 214 -8.49 -2.82 2.74
C ILE A 214 -8.10 -1.33 2.69
N ALA A 215 -7.51 -0.88 1.59
CA ALA A 215 -7.17 0.53 1.41
C ALA A 215 -8.43 1.39 1.32
N LEU A 216 -9.42 0.93 0.57
CA LEU A 216 -10.70 1.63 0.39
C LEU A 216 -11.44 1.81 1.72
N TYR A 217 -11.45 0.81 2.61
CA TYR A 217 -12.02 0.96 3.95
C TYR A 217 -11.30 2.03 4.77
N GLY A 218 -9.97 2.07 4.73
CA GLY A 218 -9.17 3.12 5.38
C GLY A 218 -9.52 4.52 4.85
N THR A 219 -9.62 4.67 3.54
CA THR A 219 -10.03 5.93 2.90
C THR A 219 -11.43 6.38 3.31
N ILE A 220 -12.42 5.48 3.34
CA ILE A 220 -13.78 5.81 3.78
C ILE A 220 -13.78 6.28 5.23
N THR A 221 -13.09 5.55 6.13
CA THR A 221 -13.04 5.95 7.55
C THR A 221 -12.40 7.32 7.73
N ALA A 222 -11.33 7.63 6.99
CA ALA A 222 -10.70 8.94 7.02
C ALA A 222 -11.66 10.05 6.55
N VAL A 223 -12.39 9.85 5.45
CA VAL A 223 -13.38 10.84 4.97
C VAL A 223 -14.50 11.09 5.97
N VAL A 224 -15.05 10.03 6.59
CA VAL A 224 -16.11 10.16 7.59
C VAL A 224 -15.63 10.93 8.83
N VAL A 225 -14.39 10.71 9.25
CA VAL A 225 -13.78 11.44 10.38
C VAL A 225 -13.61 12.92 10.04
N VAL A 226 -13.15 13.24 8.82
CA VAL A 226 -12.96 14.63 8.37
C VAL A 226 -14.30 15.38 8.32
N GLN A 227 -15.35 14.76 7.80
CA GLN A 227 -16.68 15.38 7.69
C GLN A 227 -17.39 15.64 9.02
N LYS A 228 -17.03 14.92 10.09
CA LYS A 228 -17.63 15.08 11.44
C LYS A 228 -16.71 15.83 12.41
N GLY A 229 -15.51 16.20 11.97
CA GLY A 229 -14.45 16.78 12.81
C GLY A 229 -14.53 18.29 12.99
N GLU A 230 -15.48 18.99 12.36
CA GLU A 230 -15.54 20.45 12.36
C GLU A 230 -16.04 21.01 13.69
N TYR A 231 -15.09 21.49 14.49
CA TYR A 231 -15.36 22.29 15.69
C TYR A 231 -14.69 23.64 15.51
N HIS A 232 -15.52 24.66 15.27
CA HIS A 232 -15.08 26.04 15.20
C HIS A 232 -14.93 26.60 16.60
N CYS A 233 -13.77 27.20 16.85
CA CYS A 233 -13.59 28.03 18.02
C CYS A 233 -14.25 29.39 17.75
N ASP A 234 -15.45 29.60 18.28
CA ASP A 234 -16.02 30.94 18.33
C ASP A 234 -15.28 31.78 19.37
N VAL A 235 -14.80 32.92 18.92
CA VAL A 235 -14.28 33.98 19.79
C VAL A 235 -15.47 34.63 20.52
N PRO A 236 -15.43 34.78 21.86
CA PRO A 236 -16.47 35.50 22.60
C PRO A 236 -16.50 37.01 22.28
#